data_AF-A0A8J4X1N4-F1
#
_entry.id   AF-A0A8J4X1N4-F1
#
_cell.length_a   1.000
_cell.length_b   1.000
_cell.length_c   1.000
_cell.angle_alpha   90.00
_cell.angle_beta   90.00
_cell.angle_gamma   90.00
#
_symmetry.space_group_name_H-M   'P 1'
#
loop_
_entity.id
_entity.type
_entity.pdbx_description
1 polymer ?
#
loop_
_entity_poly.entity_id
_entity_poly.type
_entity_poly.pdbx_seq_one_letter_code
_entity_poly.pdbx_strand_id
1 'polypeptide(L)'
;LEPCGLSDEGCAALTSALRSNPSHLRELDLSYNQIGDSGVKCLCAVLENPNCKLETLRLRGCGVSDEGCAALTSALRSNPSHLRELDLSENKIGDSGKKLLSALKDDEHYKLQTL
;
A
#
# COMPACT_ATOMS: atom_id res chain seq x y z
N LEU A 1 16.74 -3.72 -13.54
CA LEU A 1 15.78 -2.61 -13.37
C LEU A 1 16.39 -1.72 -12.31
N GLU A 2 16.92 -0.57 -12.70
CA GLU A 2 17.39 0.45 -11.74
C GLU A 2 16.19 0.87 -10.90
N PRO A 3 16.29 0.93 -9.56
CA PRO A 3 15.21 1.44 -8.73
C PRO A 3 14.93 2.89 -9.15
N CYS A 4 13.68 3.20 -9.52
CA CYS A 4 13.30 4.59 -9.71
C CYS A 4 13.52 5.27 -8.35
N GLY A 5 14.45 6.22 -8.26
CA GLY A 5 14.75 6.94 -7.02
C GLY A 5 13.60 7.87 -6.60
N LEU A 6 12.41 7.33 -6.38
CA LEU A 6 11.27 8.02 -5.80
C LEU A 6 11.66 8.42 -4.38
N SER A 7 11.99 9.70 -4.22
CA SER A 7 12.14 10.31 -2.90
C SER A 7 10.77 10.45 -2.22
N ASP A 8 10.76 10.80 -0.93
CA ASP A 8 9.54 11.09 -0.19
C ASP A 8 8.67 12.16 -0.90
N GLU A 9 9.31 13.18 -1.52
CA GLU A 9 8.61 14.20 -2.31
C GLU A 9 8.00 13.62 -3.59
N GLY A 10 8.69 12.68 -4.24
CA GLY A 10 8.18 11.95 -5.39
C GLY A 10 6.94 11.12 -5.04
N CYS A 11 6.96 10.47 -3.87
CA CYS A 11 5.80 9.74 -3.35
C CYS A 11 4.64 10.69 -3.03
N ALA A 12 4.89 11.85 -2.41
CA ALA A 12 3.87 12.85 -2.12
C ALA A 12 3.24 13.43 -3.41
N ALA A 13 4.05 13.70 -4.43
CA ALA A 13 3.57 14.16 -5.73
C ALA A 13 2.70 13.10 -6.44
N LEU A 14 3.13 11.83 -6.40
CA LEU A 14 2.36 10.70 -6.91
C LEU A 14 1.01 10.60 -6.19
N THR A 15 1.00 10.59 -4.85
CA THR A 15 -0.23 10.57 -4.05
C THR A 15 -1.15 11.73 -4.40
N SER A 16 -0.62 12.94 -4.55
CA SER A 16 -1.41 14.12 -4.93
C SER A 16 -2.09 13.93 -6.29
N ALA A 17 -1.34 13.44 -7.28
CA ALA A 17 -1.86 13.14 -8.62
C ALA A 17 -2.96 12.08 -8.55
N LEU A 18 -2.72 10.97 -7.83
CA LEU A 18 -3.69 9.88 -7.66
C LEU A 18 -4.98 10.33 -6.96
N ARG A 19 -4.90 11.22 -5.97
CA ARG A 19 -6.11 11.78 -5.34
C ARG A 19 -6.88 12.71 -6.26
N SER A 20 -6.18 13.48 -7.11
CA SER A 20 -6.80 14.45 -8.00
C SER A 20 -7.56 13.81 -9.16
N ASN A 21 -7.18 12.58 -9.55
CA ASN A 21 -7.83 11.82 -10.61
C ASN A 21 -8.01 10.34 -10.21
N PRO A 22 -8.89 10.04 -9.25
CA PRO A 22 -8.96 8.74 -8.60
C PRO A 22 -9.57 7.61 -9.46
N SER A 23 -10.04 7.89 -10.68
CA SER A 23 -11.14 7.12 -11.26
C SER A 23 -10.77 5.87 -12.06
N HIS A 24 -9.49 5.59 -12.36
CA HIS A 24 -9.16 4.44 -13.23
C HIS A 24 -7.93 3.61 -12.83
N LEU A 25 -7.13 4.02 -11.85
CA LEU A 25 -5.95 3.23 -11.50
C LEU A 25 -6.38 1.93 -10.81
N ARG A 26 -6.07 0.80 -11.45
CA ARG A 26 -6.34 -0.55 -10.95
C ARG A 26 -5.09 -1.20 -10.36
N GLU A 27 -3.92 -0.91 -10.91
CA GLU A 27 -2.66 -1.48 -10.45
C GLU A 27 -1.64 -0.39 -10.20
N LEU A 28 -0.96 -0.48 -9.05
CA LEU A 28 0.16 0.38 -8.70
C LEU A 28 1.33 -0.52 -8.28
N ASP A 29 2.39 -0.49 -9.07
CA ASP A 29 3.63 -1.19 -8.77
C ASP A 29 4.73 -0.17 -8.45
N LEU A 30 5.19 -0.18 -7.20
CA LEU A 30 6.31 0.61 -6.71
C LEU A 30 7.44 -0.29 -6.22
N SER A 31 7.48 -1.55 -6.64
CA SER A 31 8.51 -2.50 -6.22
C SER A 31 9.92 -1.95 -6.43
N TYR A 32 10.79 -2.23 -5.45
CA TYR A 32 12.18 -1.80 -5.37
C TYR A 32 12.41 -0.29 -5.31
N ASN A 33 11.37 0.50 -4.99
CA ASN A 33 11.55 1.92 -4.67
C ASN A 33 11.59 2.07 -3.14
N GLN A 34 12.68 2.63 -2.60
CA GLN A 34 12.89 2.82 -1.16
C GLN A 34 12.01 3.95 -0.60
N ILE A 35 10.69 3.79 -0.68
CA ILE A 35 9.72 4.77 -0.19
C ILE A 35 9.56 4.70 1.34
N GLY A 36 9.95 3.58 1.97
CA GLY A 36 9.86 3.36 3.41
C GLY A 36 8.46 3.52 3.98
N ASP A 37 8.37 3.62 5.31
CA ASP A 37 7.09 3.79 6.00
C ASP A 37 6.46 5.18 5.77
N SER A 38 7.28 6.20 5.50
CA SER A 38 6.82 7.56 5.14
C SER A 38 6.02 7.55 3.85
N GLY A 39 6.57 6.96 2.78
CA GLY A 39 5.88 6.84 1.51
C GLY A 39 4.65 5.94 1.60
N VAL A 40 4.70 4.86 2.38
CA VAL A 40 3.52 4.03 2.66
C VAL A 40 2.39 4.86 3.30
N LYS A 41 2.70 5.72 4.28
CA LYS A 41 1.70 6.62 4.88
C LYS A 41 1.12 7.60 3.86
N CYS A 42 1.92 8.07 2.90
CA CYS A 42 1.40 8.88 1.78
C CYS A 42 0.45 8.07 0.89
N LEU A 43 0.73 6.79 0.64
CA LEU A 43 -0.18 5.91 -0.12
C LEU A 43 -1.47 5.60 0.65
N CYS A 44 -1.43 5.52 1.98
CA CYS A 44 -2.62 5.35 2.81
C CYS A 44 -3.67 6.43 2.52
N ALA A 45 -3.27 7.69 2.34
CA ALA A 45 -4.18 8.77 1.99
C ALA A 45 -4.89 8.57 0.62
N VAL A 46 -4.31 7.76 -0.28
CA VAL A 46 -4.96 7.34 -1.54
C VAL A 46 -5.94 6.21 -1.26
N LEU A 47 -5.55 5.21 -0.48
CA LEU A 47 -6.38 4.05 -0.14
C LEU A 47 -7.62 4.43 0.68
N GLU A 48 -7.50 5.45 1.54
CA GLU A 48 -8.60 6.00 2.35
C GLU A 48 -9.63 6.78 1.50
N ASN A 49 -9.30 7.13 0.26
CA ASN A 49 -10.23 7.83 -0.62
C ASN A 49 -11.35 6.86 -1.06
N PRO A 50 -12.64 7.14 -0.78
CA PRO A 50 -13.75 6.25 -1.14
C PRO A 50 -13.92 6.03 -2.66
N ASN A 51 -13.35 6.92 -3.47
CA ASN A 51 -13.35 6.78 -4.92
C ASN A 51 -12.18 5.93 -5.46
N CYS A 52 -11.22 5.54 -4.62
CA CYS A 52 -10.10 4.71 -5.01
C CYS A 52 -10.60 3.36 -5.57
N LYS A 53 -10.10 2.99 -6.76
CA LYS A 53 -10.45 1.75 -7.47
C LYS A 53 -9.29 0.78 -7.61
N LEU A 54 -8.23 0.98 -6.82
CA LEU A 54 -7.03 0.16 -6.84
C LEU A 54 -7.37 -1.28 -6.44
N GLU A 55 -6.98 -2.23 -7.28
CA GLU A 55 -7.17 -3.66 -7.11
C GLU A 55 -5.85 -4.36 -6.75
N THR A 56 -4.72 -3.84 -7.23
CA THR A 56 -3.39 -4.38 -6.97
C THR A 56 -2.42 -3.31 -6.51
N LEU A 57 -1.72 -3.57 -5.40
CA LEU A 57 -0.64 -2.74 -4.88
C LEU A 57 0.61 -3.59 -4.65
N ARG A 58 1.70 -3.29 -5.36
CA ARG A 58 2.99 -3.98 -5.19
C ARG A 58 4.01 -3.02 -4.60
N LEU A 59 4.53 -3.39 -3.43
CA LEU A 59 5.50 -2.67 -2.62
C LEU A 59 6.70 -3.58 -2.29
N ARG A 60 7.03 -4.51 -3.18
CA ARG A 60 8.09 -5.49 -2.96
C ARG A 60 9.43 -4.79 -2.79
N GLY A 61 10.18 -5.07 -1.72
CA GLY A 61 11.52 -4.49 -1.52
C GLY A 61 11.53 -2.95 -1.37
N CYS A 62 10.46 -2.36 -0.84
CA CYS A 62 10.30 -0.91 -0.66
C CYS A 62 10.83 -0.35 0.66
N GLY A 63 11.36 -1.20 1.54
CA GLY A 63 11.81 -0.79 2.88
C GLY A 63 10.68 -0.64 3.90
N VAL A 64 9.56 -1.34 3.69
CA VAL A 64 8.41 -1.33 4.61
C VAL A 64 8.74 -2.08 5.90
N SER A 65 8.34 -1.52 7.03
CA SER A 65 8.47 -2.15 8.36
C SER A 65 7.10 -2.49 8.96
N ASP A 66 7.08 -2.92 10.22
CA ASP A 66 5.85 -3.13 10.99
C ASP A 66 5.00 -1.85 11.10
N GLU A 67 5.64 -0.68 11.12
CA GLU A 67 4.94 0.61 11.18
C GLU A 67 4.17 0.89 9.89
N GLY A 68 4.80 0.69 8.72
CA GLY A 68 4.12 0.80 7.43
C GLY A 68 3.00 -0.22 7.29
N CYS A 69 3.18 -1.46 7.79
CA CYS A 69 2.12 -2.47 7.80
C CYS A 69 0.91 -2.03 8.65
N ALA A 70 1.15 -1.41 9.81
CA ALA A 70 0.08 -0.89 10.65
C ALA A 70 -0.69 0.25 9.96
N ALA A 71 0.03 1.17 9.28
CA ALA A 71 -0.59 2.24 8.51
C ALA A 71 -1.44 1.69 7.34
N LEU A 72 -0.92 0.72 6.57
CA LEU A 72 -1.67 0.07 5.50
C LEU A 72 -2.92 -0.63 6.04
N THR A 73 -2.77 -1.38 7.13
CA THR A 73 -3.88 -2.10 7.78
C THR A 73 -4.99 -1.15 8.20
N SER A 74 -4.64 -0.01 8.80
CA SER A 74 -5.60 1.03 9.19
C SER A 74 -6.32 1.64 7.97
N ALA A 75 -5.57 1.99 6.92
CA ALA A 75 -6.12 2.60 5.70
C ALA A 75 -7.04 1.65 4.93
N LEU A 76 -6.68 0.36 4.85
CA LEU A 76 -7.54 -0.65 4.28
C LEU A 76 -8.81 -0.81 5.13
N ARG A 77 -8.69 -0.82 6.46
CA ARG A 77 -9.85 -0.94 7.38
C ARG A 77 -10.86 0.20 7.26
N SER A 78 -10.41 1.42 6.97
CA SER A 78 -11.26 2.61 6.94
C SER A 78 -12.07 2.74 5.64
N ASN A 79 -11.58 2.14 4.56
CA ASN A 79 -12.26 2.10 3.27
C ASN A 79 -12.15 0.67 2.73
N PRO A 80 -13.17 -0.20 2.93
CA PRO A 80 -13.14 -1.59 2.49
C PRO A 80 -12.86 -1.64 0.99
N SER A 81 -11.58 -1.82 0.69
CA SER A 81 -11.01 -1.40 -0.59
C SER A 81 -11.38 -2.40 -1.69
N HIS A 82 -11.31 -1.95 -2.93
CA HIS A 82 -11.32 -2.87 -4.10
C HIS A 82 -10.03 -3.71 -4.18
N LEU A 83 -9.09 -3.53 -3.25
CA LEU A 83 -7.80 -4.19 -3.25
C LEU A 83 -7.97 -5.70 -3.04
N ARG A 84 -7.43 -6.45 -3.99
CA ARG A 84 -7.43 -7.92 -4.02
C ARG A 84 -6.02 -8.48 -3.88
N GLU A 85 -5.02 -7.71 -4.30
CA GLU A 85 -3.62 -8.12 -4.28
C GLU A 85 -2.76 -7.07 -3.58
N LEU A 86 -2.03 -7.51 -2.56
CA LEU A 86 -1.02 -6.71 -1.87
C LEU A 86 0.29 -7.50 -1.84
N ASP A 87 1.31 -7.04 -2.57
CA ASP A 87 2.65 -7.65 -2.50
C ASP A 87 3.57 -6.81 -1.62
N LEU A 88 3.95 -7.37 -0.47
CA LEU A 88 4.90 -6.79 0.48
C LEU A 88 6.18 -7.64 0.60
N SER A 89 6.43 -8.54 -0.34
CA SER A 89 7.62 -9.40 -0.33
C SER A 89 8.93 -8.61 -0.33
N GLU A 90 10.02 -9.22 0.12
CA GLU A 90 11.35 -8.58 0.22
C GLU A 90 11.42 -7.31 1.09
N ASN A 91 10.42 -7.05 1.92
CA ASN A 91 10.49 -6.06 2.99
C ASN A 91 10.92 -6.69 4.32
N LYS A 92 11.47 -5.87 5.22
CA LYS A 92 11.91 -6.29 6.55
C LYS A 92 10.76 -6.19 7.57
N ILE A 93 9.68 -6.93 7.30
CA ILE A 93 8.48 -6.96 8.14
C ILE A 93 8.66 -8.00 9.26
N GLY A 94 8.50 -7.54 10.51
CA GLY A 94 8.55 -8.34 11.71
C GLY A 94 7.24 -9.08 11.98
N ASP A 95 7.19 -9.79 13.10
CA ASP A 95 6.03 -10.63 13.45
C ASP A 95 4.78 -9.80 13.76
N SER A 96 4.95 -8.57 14.27
CA SER A 96 3.83 -7.67 14.54
C SER A 96 3.15 -7.24 13.24
N GLY A 97 3.93 -6.85 12.22
CA GLY A 97 3.41 -6.47 10.91
C GLY A 97 2.72 -7.64 10.22
N LYS A 98 3.32 -8.84 10.25
CA LYS A 98 2.70 -10.06 9.70
C LYS A 98 1.36 -10.38 10.35
N LYS A 99 1.26 -10.24 11.68
CA LYS A 99 0.02 -10.47 12.42
C LYS A 99 -1.09 -9.48 12.04
N LEU A 100 -0.73 -8.22 11.79
CA LEU A 100 -1.69 -7.20 11.34
C LEU A 100 -2.22 -7.52 9.94
N LEU A 101 -1.32 -7.89 9.02
CA LEU A 101 -1.68 -8.25 7.65
C LEU A 101 -2.51 -9.55 7.58
N SER A 102 -2.19 -10.56 8.40
CA SER A 102 -3.02 -11.79 8.46
C SER A 102 -4.43 -11.49 8.96
N ALA A 103 -4.57 -10.61 9.96
CA ALA A 103 -5.87 -10.20 10.49
C ALA A 103 -6.72 -9.38 9.49
N LEU A 104 -6.12 -8.83 8.42
CA LEU A 104 -6.88 -8.25 7.30
C LEU A 104 -7.45 -9.34 6.39
N LYS A 105 -6.68 -10.39 6.11
CA LYS A 105 -7.10 -11.48 5.23
C LYS A 105 -8.26 -12.29 5.82
N ASP A 106 -8.29 -12.42 7.13
CA ASP A 106 -9.33 -13.16 7.86
C ASP A 106 -10.63 -12.37 8.06
N ASP A 107 -10.66 -11.08 7.68
CA ASP A 107 -11.84 -10.23 7.83
C ASP A 107 -12.78 -10.40 6.62
N GLU A 108 -14.00 -10.89 6.84
CA GLU A 108 -14.97 -11.24 5.79
C GLU A 108 -15.37 -10.05 4.89
N HIS A 109 -15.13 -8.82 5.36
CA HIS A 109 -15.38 -7.60 4.59
C HIS A 109 -14.24 -7.27 3.61
N TYR A 110 -13.11 -7.96 3.73
CA TYR A 110 -11.89 -7.74 2.95
C TYR A 110 -11.64 -8.89 1.98
N LYS A 111 -11.59 -8.56 0.68
CA LYS A 111 -11.43 -9.53 -0.40
C LYS A 111 -9.97 -9.64 -0.87
N LEU A 112 -9.02 -9.58 0.06
CA LEU A 112 -7.61 -9.84 -0.24
C LEU A 112 -7.45 -11.31 -0.64
N GLN A 113 -7.25 -11.53 -1.92
CA GLN A 113 -7.03 -12.85 -2.50
C GLN A 113 -5.57 -13.28 -2.31
N THR A 114 -4.67 -12.32 -2.48
CA THR A 114 -3.22 -12.53 -2.41
C THR A 114 -2.58 -11.50 -1.49
N LEU A 115 -1.76 -12.01 -0.57
CA LEU A 115 -0.91 -11.28 0.36
C LEU A 115 0.44 -12.01 0.46
#